data_AF-A0A2P4TBQ4-F1
#
_entry.id   AF-A0A2P4TBQ4-F1
#
_cell.length_a   1.000
_cell.length_b   1.000
_cell.length_c   1.000
_cell.angle_alpha   90.00
_cell.angle_beta   90.00
_cell.angle_gamma   90.00
#
_symmetry.space_group_name_H-M   'P 1'
#
loop_
_entity.id
_entity.type
_entity.pdbx_description
1 polymer ?
#
loop_
_entity_poly.entity_id
_entity_poly.type
_entity_poly.pdbx_seq_one_letter_code
_entity_poly.pdbx_strand_id
1 'polypeptide(L)'
;MESGGSFGAPLRCRLLFLAACWAVAATAAGEKVLPPPSNLSYSFIQICTLNWTWNSPENISSGCDLEYSSDILIDEVSQHKNEWRKSLFRVTDTVLNKEMRFKVRSECKNSNVTNHSPWVEASVPPKGVPGTAAVGLSCVWHNLEYMLCTWHPGENASSDTNYTLFYWFDGLERHKECKNYSVSQGSFECAFSFTFPQAANRYPAISILIRDDSENVMPVKFNSTSIPSVDRNSKYTFQVRAQPKVECYSSKFYSEWSEEKSIGENPNSAFNFLLIVTIPLIVTVSTIILLVYLKRLKILILPPIPDPREILKRMFGEQNEDPQWLVTVIGLSSCSGHIGQMTIEAES
;
A
#
# COMPACT_ATOMS: atom_id res chain seq x y z
N MET A 1 -15.28 104.90 49.44
CA MET A 1 -13.86 105.12 49.73
C MET A 1 -13.08 104.26 48.76
N GLU A 2 -12.67 104.75 47.59
CA GLU A 2 -11.75 105.90 47.37
C GLU A 2 -10.35 105.60 47.94
N SER A 3 -9.24 105.85 47.25
CA SER A 3 -9.04 106.56 45.96
C SER A 3 -7.77 106.05 45.24
N GLY A 4 -7.60 106.45 43.98
CA GLY A 4 -6.32 106.33 43.24
C GLY A 4 -5.14 107.07 43.91
N GLY A 5 -3.95 107.13 43.31
CA GLY A 5 -3.51 106.70 41.99
C GLY A 5 -2.29 107.55 41.56
N SER A 6 -1.35 107.00 40.79
CA SER A 6 -0.28 107.72 40.07
C SER A 6 0.37 106.75 39.08
N PHE A 7 0.32 106.94 37.76
CA PHE A 7 1.15 107.86 36.96
C PHE A 7 2.66 107.75 37.25
N GLY A 8 3.41 107.30 36.23
CA GLY A 8 4.86 107.10 36.32
C GLY A 8 5.44 106.24 35.19
N ALA A 9 5.30 106.65 33.92
CA ALA A 9 6.12 106.14 32.83
C ALA A 9 7.12 107.23 32.41
N PRO A 10 8.35 106.87 32.03
CA PRO A 10 8.68 107.10 30.63
C PRO A 10 9.59 106.05 29.97
N LEU A 11 9.25 105.79 28.69
CA LEU A 11 10.11 105.55 27.53
C LEU A 11 11.21 104.46 27.54
N ARG A 12 11.02 103.57 26.55
CA ARG A 12 12.03 102.98 25.64
C ARG A 12 12.99 101.93 26.21
N CYS A 13 12.64 100.67 25.91
CA CYS A 13 13.52 99.88 25.04
C CYS A 13 12.68 99.01 24.10
N ARG A 14 12.85 99.19 22.78
CA ARG A 14 12.39 98.20 21.79
C ARG A 14 13.41 97.07 21.80
N LEU A 15 12.98 95.82 21.94
CA LEU A 15 13.67 94.67 21.36
C LEU A 15 12.65 93.56 21.06
N LEU A 16 12.37 93.37 19.77
CA LEU A 16 11.68 92.18 19.27
C LEU A 16 12.64 91.00 19.43
N PHE A 17 12.32 90.03 20.27
CA PHE A 17 13.00 88.73 20.25
C PHE A 17 12.03 87.65 19.81
N LEU A 18 12.38 87.07 18.66
CA LEU A 18 11.68 85.96 18.02
C LEU A 18 11.67 84.75 18.97
N ALA A 19 10.51 84.11 19.09
CA ALA A 19 10.42 82.80 19.72
C ALA A 19 11.19 81.79 18.85
N ALA A 20 12.40 81.43 19.27
CA ALA A 20 13.17 80.38 18.64
C ALA A 20 12.54 79.03 19.01
N CYS A 21 11.65 78.52 18.18
CA CYS A 21 11.20 77.13 18.23
C CYS A 21 12.39 76.21 17.91
N TRP A 22 13.13 75.79 18.94
CA TRP A 22 14.09 74.70 18.81
C TRP A 22 13.32 73.39 18.67
N ALA A 23 12.96 73.06 17.44
CA ALA A 23 12.53 71.72 17.08
C ALA A 23 13.73 70.80 17.29
N VAL A 24 13.79 70.13 18.45
CA VAL A 24 14.68 68.99 18.65
C VAL A 24 14.18 67.90 17.73
N ALA A 25 14.76 67.83 16.53
CA ALA A 25 14.59 66.72 15.62
C ALA A 25 15.19 65.48 16.29
N ALA A 26 14.35 64.74 17.00
CA ALA A 26 14.70 63.42 17.47
C ALA A 26 14.97 62.55 16.23
N THR A 27 16.25 62.39 15.89
CA THR A 27 16.68 61.39 14.93
C THR A 27 16.38 60.03 15.56
N ALA A 28 15.19 59.50 15.28
CA ALA A 28 14.89 58.10 15.49
C ALA A 28 15.90 57.32 14.64
N ALA A 29 16.98 56.87 15.28
CA ALA A 29 17.93 55.96 14.68
C ALA A 29 17.18 54.64 14.48
N GLY A 30 16.56 54.52 13.30
CA GLY A 30 15.76 53.35 12.94
C GLY A 30 16.59 52.09 13.14
N GLU A 31 16.12 51.22 14.02
CA GLU A 31 16.71 49.92 14.26
C GLU A 31 16.82 49.18 12.93
N LYS A 32 18.03 48.73 12.56
CA LYS A 32 18.29 48.11 11.26
C LYS A 32 17.73 46.68 11.21
N VAL A 33 16.41 46.57 11.15
CA VAL A 33 15.69 45.31 10.93
C VAL A 33 15.99 44.83 9.51
N LEU A 34 16.32 43.55 9.37
CA LEU A 34 16.58 42.91 8.09
C LEU A 34 15.30 42.88 7.23
N PRO A 35 15.35 43.23 5.93
CA PRO A 35 14.17 43.15 5.07
C PRO A 35 13.66 41.70 4.94
N PRO A 36 12.33 41.49 4.89
CA PRO A 36 11.74 40.16 4.78
C PRO A 36 11.99 39.53 3.39
N PRO A 37 11.95 38.20 3.28
CA PRO A 37 11.93 37.52 1.98
C PRO A 37 10.74 37.95 1.13
N SER A 38 10.89 37.91 -0.20
CA SER A 38 9.87 38.37 -1.15
C SER A 38 9.35 37.23 -2.04
N ASN A 39 8.24 37.46 -2.74
CA ASN A 39 7.66 36.50 -3.70
C ASN A 39 7.44 35.08 -3.13
N LEU A 40 6.90 34.98 -1.91
CA LEU A 40 6.53 33.70 -1.30
C LEU A 40 5.39 33.06 -2.10
N SER A 41 5.68 31.94 -2.78
CA SER A 41 4.77 31.26 -3.69
C SER A 41 4.78 29.75 -3.46
N TYR A 42 3.80 29.03 -4.00
CA TYR A 42 3.70 27.58 -3.85
C TYR A 42 3.26 26.87 -5.14
N SER A 43 3.62 25.59 -5.22
CA SER A 43 3.26 24.67 -6.30
C SER A 43 3.16 23.25 -5.76
N PHE A 44 2.33 22.40 -6.37
CA PHE A 44 2.25 20.98 -6.01
C PHE A 44 3.17 20.15 -6.91
N ILE A 45 4.09 19.38 -6.31
CA ILE A 45 4.93 18.43 -7.06
C ILE A 45 4.21 17.08 -7.18
N GLN A 46 3.63 16.59 -6.08
CA GLN A 46 3.01 15.27 -5.96
C GLN A 46 1.71 15.34 -5.12
N ILE A 47 1.11 14.19 -4.82
CA ILE A 47 -0.13 14.08 -4.05
C ILE A 47 0.01 14.72 -2.66
N CYS A 48 -0.54 15.92 -2.51
CA CYS A 48 -0.46 16.76 -1.31
C CYS A 48 0.98 17.07 -0.86
N THR A 49 1.96 16.98 -1.77
CA THR A 49 3.35 17.38 -1.52
C THR A 49 3.59 18.72 -2.18
N LEU A 50 3.78 19.74 -1.35
CA LEU A 50 3.91 21.12 -1.75
C LEU A 50 5.39 21.52 -1.81
N ASN A 51 5.75 22.27 -2.85
CA ASN A 51 6.99 23.03 -2.92
C ASN A 51 6.65 24.52 -2.81
N TRP A 52 7.22 25.17 -1.81
CA TRP A 52 7.04 26.59 -1.56
C TRP A 52 8.39 27.30 -1.61
N THR A 53 8.43 28.39 -2.38
CA THR A 53 9.65 29.08 -2.80
C THR A 53 9.54 30.57 -2.51
N TRP A 54 10.68 31.22 -2.35
CA TRP A 54 10.77 32.67 -2.12
C TRP A 54 12.06 33.23 -2.68
N ASN A 55 12.08 34.54 -2.89
CA ASN A 55 13.26 35.28 -3.31
C ASN A 55 14.02 35.82 -2.08
N SER A 56 15.33 35.97 -2.24
CA SER A 56 16.17 36.64 -1.24
C SER A 56 15.74 38.10 -1.07
N PRO A 57 15.81 38.67 0.16
CA PRO A 57 15.65 40.10 0.36
C PRO A 57 16.65 40.92 -0.48
N GLU A 58 16.26 42.12 -0.88
CA GLU A 58 17.15 43.07 -1.58
C GLU A 58 17.99 43.88 -0.57
N ASN A 59 19.08 44.50 -1.05
CA ASN A 59 19.95 45.39 -0.27
C ASN A 59 20.64 44.76 0.96
N ILE A 60 20.99 43.48 0.88
CA ILE A 60 21.75 42.76 1.92
C ILE A 60 23.23 43.20 1.91
N SER A 61 23.83 43.37 3.08
CA SER A 61 25.27 43.62 3.24
C SER A 61 26.11 42.46 2.68
N SER A 62 27.15 42.76 1.89
CA SER A 62 27.97 41.79 1.16
C SER A 62 28.75 40.75 2.00
N GLY A 63 28.79 40.89 3.33
CA GLY A 63 29.35 39.91 4.27
C GLY A 63 28.30 39.12 5.07
N CYS A 64 27.02 39.24 4.75
CA CYS A 64 25.95 38.58 5.48
C CYS A 64 25.81 37.11 5.09
N ASP A 65 26.00 36.20 6.05
CA ASP A 65 25.64 34.79 5.86
C ASP A 65 24.15 34.59 6.19
N LEU A 66 23.32 34.59 5.13
CA LEU A 66 21.88 34.64 5.23
C LEU A 66 21.27 33.23 5.32
N GLU A 67 20.44 33.00 6.34
CA GLU A 67 19.68 31.76 6.52
C GLU A 67 18.19 32.03 6.70
N TYR A 68 17.36 31.03 6.41
CA TYR A 68 15.90 31.13 6.47
C TYR A 68 15.30 30.14 7.46
N SER A 69 14.39 30.66 8.28
CA SER A 69 13.51 29.90 9.18
C SER A 69 12.12 29.85 8.56
N SER A 70 11.46 28.70 8.65
CA SER A 70 10.18 28.42 7.99
C SER A 70 9.23 27.72 8.96
N ASP A 71 7.98 28.17 9.01
CA ASP A 71 6.90 27.51 9.75
C ASP A 71 5.69 27.24 8.85
N ILE A 72 4.94 26.19 9.17
CA ILE A 72 3.66 25.85 8.56
C ILE A 72 2.64 25.62 9.68
N LEU A 73 1.60 26.43 9.67
CA LEU A 73 0.45 26.31 10.54
C LEU A 73 -0.66 25.57 9.79
N ILE A 74 -1.16 24.48 10.37
CA ILE A 74 -2.28 23.70 9.84
C ILE A 74 -3.38 23.72 10.90
N ASP A 75 -4.53 24.32 10.60
CA ASP A 75 -5.57 24.67 11.60
C ASP A 75 -4.97 25.37 12.83
N GLU A 76 -4.13 26.39 12.60
CA GLU A 76 -3.41 27.16 13.62
C GLU A 76 -2.38 26.38 14.46
N VAL A 77 -2.23 25.07 14.27
CA VAL A 77 -1.19 24.25 14.91
C VAL A 77 0.12 24.40 14.14
N SER A 78 1.12 24.99 14.78
CA SER A 78 2.47 25.13 14.24
C SER A 78 3.17 23.77 14.16
N GLN A 79 3.77 23.48 13.01
CA GLN A 79 4.66 22.34 12.78
C GLN A 79 6.14 22.78 12.78
N HIS A 80 6.46 23.88 13.48
CA HIS A 80 7.77 24.50 13.39
C HIS A 80 8.89 23.53 13.79
N LYS A 81 9.79 23.25 12.84
CA LYS A 81 11.09 22.67 13.12
C LYS A 81 12.07 23.82 13.26
N ASN A 82 12.78 23.89 14.38
CA ASN A 82 13.83 24.88 14.68
C ASN A 82 15.07 24.65 13.79
N GLU A 83 14.90 24.75 12.48
CA GLU A 83 15.92 24.50 11.46
C GLU A 83 16.09 25.73 10.57
N TRP A 84 17.26 26.34 10.65
CA TRP A 84 17.71 27.36 9.72
C TRP A 84 18.40 26.71 8.52
N ARG A 85 18.00 27.09 7.29
CA ARG A 85 18.62 26.59 6.06
C ARG A 85 18.75 27.70 5.02
N LYS A 86 19.83 27.66 4.24
CA LYS A 86 20.12 28.62 3.14
C LYS A 86 19.25 28.43 1.90
N SER A 87 18.57 27.28 1.77
CA SER A 87 17.72 26.98 0.61
C SER A 87 16.49 27.88 0.56
N LEU A 88 16.27 28.51 -0.60
CA LEU A 88 15.15 29.38 -0.97
C LEU A 88 13.82 28.64 -1.23
N PHE A 89 13.74 27.40 -0.77
CA PHE A 89 12.57 26.54 -0.94
C PHE A 89 12.43 25.57 0.23
N ARG A 90 11.21 25.05 0.40
CA ARG A 90 10.88 23.92 1.28
C ARG A 90 9.95 22.99 0.53
N VAL A 91 10.12 21.70 0.78
CA VAL A 91 9.19 20.65 0.35
C VAL A 91 8.51 20.11 1.61
N THR A 92 7.19 19.95 1.56
CA THR A 92 6.40 19.56 2.74
C THR A 92 5.20 18.72 2.31
N ASP A 93 4.96 17.61 3.02
CA ASP A 93 3.71 16.85 2.88
C ASP A 93 2.61 17.52 3.70
N THR A 94 1.44 17.70 3.08
CA THR A 94 0.35 18.55 3.56
C THR A 94 -1.00 17.82 3.52
N VAL A 95 -2.05 18.47 4.05
CA VAL A 95 -3.42 17.95 4.00
C VAL A 95 -4.35 18.99 3.38
N LEU A 96 -4.89 18.71 2.20
CA LEU A 96 -5.62 19.67 1.36
C LEU A 96 -7.01 20.10 1.87
N ASN A 97 -7.50 19.46 2.93
CA ASN A 97 -8.83 19.71 3.51
C ASN A 97 -8.83 20.77 4.63
N LYS A 98 -7.69 21.37 4.93
CA LYS A 98 -7.47 22.33 6.02
C LYS A 98 -6.87 23.63 5.49
N GLU A 99 -7.09 24.74 6.19
CA GLU A 99 -6.36 25.97 5.89
C GLU A 99 -4.89 25.81 6.32
N MET A 100 -3.98 26.22 5.45
CA MET A 100 -2.54 26.16 5.71
C MET A 100 -1.96 27.56 5.58
N ARG A 101 -1.21 28.00 6.60
CA ARG A 101 -0.49 29.28 6.58
C ARG A 101 1.01 29.03 6.68
N PHE A 102 1.70 29.38 5.60
CA PHE A 102 3.15 29.32 5.48
C PHE A 102 3.76 30.61 6.02
N LYS A 103 4.83 30.50 6.80
CA LYS A 103 5.61 31.66 7.26
C LYS A 103 7.08 31.45 6.95
N VAL A 104 7.74 32.48 6.43
CA VAL A 104 9.20 32.48 6.21
C VAL A 104 9.80 33.77 6.77
N ARG A 105 10.97 33.68 7.41
CA ARG A 105 11.80 34.84 7.79
C ARG A 105 13.27 34.54 7.57
N SER A 106 14.08 35.59 7.51
CA SER A 106 15.53 35.51 7.35
C SER A 106 16.30 35.98 8.58
N GLU A 107 17.52 35.47 8.73
CA GLU A 107 18.50 35.84 9.75
C GLU A 107 19.89 35.97 9.12
N CYS A 108 20.72 36.87 9.67
CA CYS A 108 22.08 37.12 9.21
C CYS A 108 23.10 36.70 10.28
N LYS A 109 23.65 35.47 10.18
CA LYS A 109 24.49 34.86 11.23
C LYS A 109 25.73 35.66 11.63
N ASN A 110 26.36 36.35 10.66
CA ASN A 110 27.61 37.08 10.87
C ASN A 110 27.40 38.59 11.17
N SER A 111 26.19 39.01 11.53
CA SER A 111 25.93 40.41 11.91
C SER A 111 25.77 40.55 13.42
N ASN A 112 26.25 41.67 13.96
CA ASN A 112 26.03 42.05 15.37
C ASN A 112 24.57 42.45 15.67
N VAL A 113 23.64 42.18 14.74
CA VAL A 113 22.22 42.52 14.81
C VAL A 113 21.45 41.20 14.89
N THR A 114 21.08 40.81 16.11
CA THR A 114 20.28 39.61 16.43
C THR A 114 18.82 39.66 15.95
N ASN A 115 18.46 40.67 15.15
CA ASN A 115 17.08 40.93 14.77
C ASN A 115 16.76 40.21 13.45
N HIS A 116 16.04 39.09 13.56
CA HIS A 116 15.44 38.42 12.41
C HIS A 116 14.55 39.40 11.62
N SER A 117 14.36 39.13 10.32
CA SER A 117 13.35 39.85 9.55
C SER A 117 11.93 39.59 10.08
N PRO A 118 10.96 40.46 9.76
CA PRO A 118 9.54 40.13 9.90
C PRO A 118 9.21 38.84 9.13
N TRP A 119 8.16 38.15 9.56
CA TRP A 119 7.60 37.02 8.82
C TRP A 119 6.90 37.51 7.55
N VAL A 120 7.21 36.89 6.40
CA VAL A 120 6.34 36.92 5.22
C VAL A 120 5.43 35.69 5.28
N GLU A 121 4.15 35.88 4.96
CA GLU A 121 3.11 34.86 5.11
C GLU A 121 2.37 34.60 3.79
N ALA A 122 1.97 33.35 3.56
CA ALA A 122 1.10 32.96 2.45
C ALA A 122 0.11 31.89 2.92
N SER A 123 -1.17 32.03 2.54
CA SER A 123 -2.23 31.09 2.90
C SER A 123 -2.69 30.24 1.72
N VAL A 124 -3.00 28.97 1.99
CA VAL A 124 -3.70 28.07 1.07
C VAL A 124 -5.07 27.80 1.68
N PRO A 125 -6.17 28.24 1.05
CA PRO A 125 -7.50 27.90 1.51
C PRO A 125 -7.77 26.39 1.32
N PRO A 126 -8.61 25.78 2.18
CA PRO A 126 -9.09 24.42 1.93
C PRO A 126 -9.84 24.37 0.60
N LYS A 127 -9.71 23.27 -0.13
CA LYS A 127 -10.49 23.04 -1.37
C LYS A 127 -11.76 22.27 -1.07
N GLY A 128 -12.82 22.59 -1.81
CA GLY A 128 -14.12 21.92 -1.74
C GLY A 128 -14.97 22.25 -0.51
N VAL A 129 -16.23 21.81 -0.54
CA VAL A 129 -17.26 22.11 0.46
C VAL A 129 -17.16 21.11 1.63
N PRO A 130 -17.22 21.56 2.90
CA PRO A 130 -17.21 20.67 4.07
C PRO A 130 -18.30 19.58 4.02
N GLY A 131 -17.91 18.33 4.29
CA GLY A 131 -18.80 17.16 4.27
C GLY A 131 -19.03 16.53 2.89
N THR A 132 -18.45 17.05 1.81
CA THR A 132 -18.46 16.40 0.48
C THR A 132 -17.35 15.36 0.29
N ALA A 133 -16.38 15.34 1.20
CA ALA A 133 -15.24 14.42 1.21
C ALA A 133 -15.68 12.95 1.10
N ALA A 134 -14.99 12.15 0.30
CA ALA A 134 -15.22 10.71 0.21
C ALA A 134 -14.96 10.02 1.56
N VAL A 135 -15.87 9.15 2.00
CA VAL A 135 -15.82 8.48 3.30
C VAL A 135 -15.66 6.96 3.18
N GLY A 136 -15.07 6.35 4.20
CA GLY A 136 -14.92 4.90 4.28
C GLY A 136 -14.03 4.28 3.20
N LEU A 137 -13.01 5.00 2.72
CA LEU A 137 -12.07 4.46 1.73
C LEU A 137 -11.37 3.20 2.26
N SER A 138 -11.53 2.09 1.55
CA SER A 138 -10.84 0.83 1.76
C SER A 138 -10.14 0.41 0.48
N CYS A 139 -8.89 -0.08 0.56
CA CYS A 139 -8.14 -0.53 -0.61
C CYS A 139 -7.44 -1.85 -0.34
N VAL A 140 -7.68 -2.85 -1.19
CA VAL A 140 -7.20 -4.22 -1.06
C VAL A 140 -6.42 -4.63 -2.30
N TRP A 141 -5.23 -5.20 -2.12
CA TRP A 141 -4.40 -5.66 -3.23
C TRP A 141 -4.73 -7.12 -3.57
N HIS A 142 -5.58 -7.35 -4.57
CA HIS A 142 -6.00 -8.68 -4.97
C HIS A 142 -4.88 -9.42 -5.72
N ASN A 143 -4.54 -10.62 -5.23
CA ASN A 143 -3.61 -11.59 -5.83
C ASN A 143 -2.20 -11.05 -6.19
N LEU A 144 -1.78 -9.90 -5.63
CA LEU A 144 -0.63 -9.11 -6.09
C LEU A 144 -0.73 -8.58 -7.54
N GLU A 145 -1.90 -8.68 -8.18
CA GLU A 145 -2.14 -8.29 -9.58
C GLU A 145 -2.73 -6.87 -9.72
N TYR A 146 -3.74 -6.55 -8.92
CA TYR A 146 -4.44 -5.26 -8.99
C TYR A 146 -4.96 -4.80 -7.63
N MET A 147 -4.94 -3.48 -7.41
CA MET A 147 -5.57 -2.85 -6.26
C MET A 147 -7.03 -2.56 -6.59
N LEU A 148 -7.93 -2.92 -5.68
CA LEU A 148 -9.33 -2.49 -5.70
C LEU A 148 -9.54 -1.53 -4.53
N CYS A 149 -9.95 -0.31 -4.83
CA CYS A 149 -10.33 0.70 -3.85
C CYS A 149 -11.84 0.93 -3.88
N THR A 150 -12.47 1.05 -2.72
CA THR A 150 -13.91 1.26 -2.55
C THR A 150 -14.18 2.39 -1.55
N TRP A 151 -15.14 3.27 -1.84
CA TRP A 151 -15.52 4.40 -0.97
C TRP A 151 -16.99 4.81 -1.17
N HIS A 152 -17.48 5.67 -0.29
CA HIS A 152 -18.83 6.23 -0.35
C HIS A 152 -18.78 7.76 -0.56
N PRO A 153 -19.85 8.36 -1.12
CA PRO A 153 -20.03 9.81 -1.12
C PRO A 153 -19.99 10.39 0.30
N GLY A 154 -19.55 11.64 0.42
CA GLY A 154 -19.72 12.41 1.65
C GLY A 154 -21.20 12.75 1.89
N GLU A 155 -21.59 12.96 3.15
CA GLU A 155 -22.98 13.25 3.55
C GLU A 155 -23.57 14.49 2.86
N ASN A 156 -22.74 15.51 2.59
CA ASN A 156 -23.13 16.73 1.87
C ASN A 156 -22.82 16.66 0.36
N ALA A 157 -22.37 15.52 -0.16
CA ALA A 157 -22.11 15.37 -1.60
C ALA A 157 -23.43 15.29 -2.37
N SER A 158 -23.52 16.02 -3.48
CA SER A 158 -24.68 15.94 -4.38
C SER A 158 -24.73 14.57 -5.07
N SER A 159 -25.93 14.11 -5.44
CA SER A 159 -26.11 12.79 -6.08
C SER A 159 -25.48 12.64 -7.46
N ASP A 160 -25.12 13.75 -8.11
CA ASP A 160 -24.40 13.84 -9.39
C ASP A 160 -22.88 14.03 -9.22
N THR A 161 -22.37 14.01 -7.99
CA THR A 161 -20.93 14.15 -7.69
C THR A 161 -20.15 12.96 -8.24
N ASN A 162 -19.22 13.22 -9.16
CA ASN A 162 -18.26 12.23 -9.63
C ASN A 162 -16.95 12.34 -8.83
N TYR A 163 -16.37 11.21 -8.45
CA TYR A 163 -15.12 11.15 -7.70
C TYR A 163 -14.00 10.56 -8.57
N THR A 164 -12.95 11.34 -8.77
CA THR A 164 -11.74 10.93 -9.48
C THR A 164 -10.67 10.47 -8.48
N LEU A 165 -10.20 9.22 -8.63
CA LEU A 165 -9.15 8.64 -7.79
C LEU A 165 -7.79 8.77 -8.47
N PHE A 166 -6.83 9.35 -7.77
CA PHE A 166 -5.42 9.43 -8.13
C PHE A 166 -4.58 8.62 -7.16
N TYR A 167 -3.55 7.93 -7.68
CA TYR A 167 -2.63 7.12 -6.89
C TYR A 167 -1.17 7.45 -7.21
N TRP A 168 -0.31 7.30 -6.21
CA TRP A 168 1.14 7.48 -6.33
C TRP A 168 1.89 6.57 -5.35
N PHE A 169 3.07 6.12 -5.74
CA PHE A 169 3.98 5.36 -4.89
C PHE A 169 5.42 5.64 -5.31
N ASP A 170 6.38 5.34 -4.42
CA ASP A 170 7.80 5.51 -4.69
C ASP A 170 8.25 4.62 -5.87
N GLY A 171 8.77 5.24 -6.93
CA GLY A 171 8.98 4.64 -8.25
C GLY A 171 8.10 5.20 -9.38
N LEU A 172 7.10 6.05 -9.07
CA LEU A 172 6.38 6.85 -10.08
C LEU A 172 6.85 8.31 -10.10
N GLU A 173 7.15 8.85 -11.28
CA GLU A 173 7.52 10.28 -11.43
C GLU A 173 6.39 11.22 -11.02
N ARG A 174 5.15 10.88 -11.37
CA ARG A 174 3.92 11.63 -11.09
C ARG A 174 2.80 10.68 -10.69
N HIS A 175 1.78 11.23 -10.03
CA HIS A 175 0.56 10.50 -9.75
C HIS A 175 -0.15 10.08 -11.04
N LYS A 176 -0.83 8.94 -10.97
CA LYS A 176 -1.67 8.42 -12.06
C LYS A 176 -3.12 8.46 -11.64
N GLU A 177 -3.99 8.70 -12.60
CA GLU A 177 -5.43 8.59 -12.42
C GLU A 177 -5.87 7.13 -12.58
N CYS A 178 -6.77 6.66 -11.73
CA CYS A 178 -7.47 5.40 -11.94
C CYS A 178 -8.50 5.58 -13.07
N LYS A 179 -8.70 4.56 -13.92
CA LYS A 179 -9.55 4.65 -15.12
C LYS A 179 -10.65 3.60 -15.19
N ASN A 180 -10.57 2.54 -14.39
CA ASN A 180 -11.54 1.45 -14.39
C ASN A 180 -12.45 1.59 -13.15
N TYR A 181 -13.48 2.42 -13.29
CA TYR A 181 -14.47 2.67 -12.23
C TYR A 181 -15.67 1.73 -12.36
N SER A 182 -16.14 1.22 -11.23
CA SER A 182 -17.45 0.60 -11.07
C SER A 182 -18.23 1.30 -9.96
N VAL A 183 -19.56 1.18 -9.99
CA VAL A 183 -20.43 1.65 -8.91
C VAL A 183 -21.30 0.47 -8.50
N SER A 184 -21.20 0.08 -7.23
CA SER A 184 -21.86 -1.09 -6.66
C SER A 184 -22.65 -0.67 -5.43
N GLN A 185 -23.98 -0.85 -5.46
CA GLN A 185 -24.88 -0.55 -4.33
C GLN A 185 -24.78 0.90 -3.76
N GLY A 186 -24.29 1.86 -4.55
CA GLY A 186 -24.07 3.25 -4.12
C GLY A 186 -22.66 3.55 -3.60
N SER A 187 -21.80 2.54 -3.50
CA SER A 187 -20.36 2.68 -3.30
C SER A 187 -19.66 2.90 -4.64
N PHE A 188 -18.69 3.81 -4.67
CA PHE A 188 -17.74 3.93 -5.78
C PHE A 188 -16.61 2.93 -5.61
N GLU A 189 -16.18 2.34 -6.71
CA GLU A 189 -15.08 1.39 -6.77
C GLU A 189 -14.13 1.79 -7.90
N CYS A 190 -12.82 1.64 -7.71
CA CYS A 190 -11.86 1.76 -8.81
C CYS A 190 -10.74 0.73 -8.71
N ALA A 191 -10.50 0.03 -9.81
CA ALA A 191 -9.48 -1.00 -9.93
C ALA A 191 -8.29 -0.50 -10.77
N PHE A 192 -7.07 -0.70 -10.28
CA PHE A 192 -5.85 -0.37 -11.04
C PHE A 192 -4.73 -1.37 -10.77
N SER A 193 -4.04 -1.76 -11.83
CA SER A 193 -2.84 -2.58 -11.76
C SER A 193 -1.58 -1.71 -11.76
N PHE A 194 -0.53 -2.20 -11.11
CA PHE A 194 0.80 -1.61 -11.11
C PHE A 194 1.84 -2.71 -10.94
N THR A 195 3.06 -2.42 -11.36
CA THR A 195 4.22 -3.29 -11.14
C THR A 195 5.25 -2.52 -10.33
N PHE A 196 5.72 -3.13 -9.23
CA PHE A 196 6.88 -2.61 -8.51
C PHE A 196 8.17 -3.14 -9.16
N PRO A 197 9.26 -2.34 -9.18
CA PRO A 197 10.58 -2.88 -9.50
C PRO A 197 10.96 -3.98 -8.50
N GLN A 198 11.29 -5.17 -8.99
CA GLN A 198 11.57 -6.37 -8.17
C GLN A 198 12.73 -6.21 -7.16
N ALA A 199 13.50 -5.13 -7.23
CA ALA A 199 14.68 -4.89 -6.38
C ALA A 199 14.36 -4.52 -4.91
N ALA A 200 13.09 -4.31 -4.56
CA ALA A 200 12.68 -3.90 -3.21
C ALA A 200 12.11 -5.07 -2.38
N ASN A 201 12.82 -5.48 -1.31
CA ASN A 201 12.34 -6.44 -0.30
C ASN A 201 11.13 -5.94 0.54
N ARG A 202 10.52 -4.81 0.17
CA ARG A 202 9.41 -4.17 0.87
C ARG A 202 8.56 -3.40 -0.14
N TYR A 203 7.26 -3.68 -0.18
CA TYR A 203 6.33 -2.89 -0.98
C TYR A 203 6.22 -1.46 -0.42
N PRO A 204 6.31 -0.40 -1.26
CA PRO A 204 6.16 0.96 -0.81
C PRO A 204 4.70 1.26 -0.43
N ALA A 205 4.48 2.23 0.45
CA ALA A 205 3.14 2.70 0.77
C ALA A 205 2.54 3.43 -0.44
N ILE A 206 1.27 3.15 -0.74
CA ILE A 206 0.56 3.76 -1.87
C ILE A 206 -0.25 4.93 -1.33
N SER A 207 0.08 6.14 -1.78
CA SER A 207 -0.69 7.35 -1.53
C SER A 207 -1.86 7.41 -2.50
N ILE A 208 -3.05 7.64 -1.97
CA ILE A 208 -4.30 7.76 -2.74
C ILE A 208 -4.92 9.11 -2.43
N LEU A 209 -5.39 9.79 -3.46
CA LEU A 209 -6.11 11.05 -3.38
C LEU A 209 -7.42 10.90 -4.14
N ILE A 210 -8.53 11.17 -3.45
CA ILE A 210 -9.84 11.31 -4.10
C ILE A 210 -10.17 12.81 -4.14
N ARG A 211 -10.56 13.29 -5.32
CA ARG A 211 -11.01 14.66 -5.59
C ARG A 211 -12.03 14.64 -6.72
N ASP A 212 -12.70 15.76 -6.94
CA ASP A 212 -13.45 16.02 -8.17
C ASP A 212 -12.68 17.02 -9.06
N ASP A 213 -13.02 17.02 -10.34
CA ASP A 213 -12.47 17.90 -11.37
C ASP A 213 -13.05 19.32 -11.26
N SER A 214 -14.27 19.49 -10.73
CA SER A 214 -14.88 20.81 -10.52
C SER A 214 -14.41 21.55 -9.25
N GLU A 215 -13.48 20.95 -8.49
CA GLU A 215 -12.94 21.41 -7.20
C GLU A 215 -13.98 21.66 -6.07
N ASN A 216 -15.25 21.32 -6.29
CA ASN A 216 -16.33 21.43 -5.30
C ASN A 216 -16.26 20.35 -4.21
N VAL A 217 -15.66 19.19 -4.50
CA VAL A 217 -15.43 18.11 -3.54
C VAL A 217 -14.19 18.35 -2.71
N MET A 218 -14.33 18.20 -1.39
CA MET A 218 -13.21 18.27 -0.45
C MET A 218 -12.24 17.09 -0.67
N PRO A 219 -10.96 17.35 -1.03
CA PRO A 219 -10.00 16.32 -1.36
C PRO A 219 -9.52 15.56 -0.12
N VAL A 220 -9.36 14.24 -0.23
CA VAL A 220 -8.88 13.40 0.88
C VAL A 220 -7.68 12.56 0.46
N LYS A 221 -6.59 12.61 1.24
CA LYS A 221 -5.41 11.76 1.09
C LYS A 221 -5.46 10.60 2.08
N PHE A 222 -5.23 9.40 1.58
CA PHE A 222 -5.05 8.18 2.37
C PHE A 222 -3.76 7.49 1.97
N ASN A 223 -3.02 6.95 2.94
CA ASN A 223 -1.84 6.12 2.67
C ASN A 223 -2.21 4.67 2.94
N SER A 224 -2.43 3.88 1.88
CA SER A 224 -2.67 2.45 2.02
C SER A 224 -1.35 1.72 2.23
N THR A 225 -1.27 0.94 3.32
CA THR A 225 -0.23 -0.09 3.45
C THR A 225 -0.73 -1.30 2.68
N SER A 226 -0.06 -1.64 1.60
CA SER A 226 -0.51 -2.70 0.69
C SER A 226 -0.38 -4.08 1.34
N ILE A 227 -1.43 -4.52 2.03
CA ILE A 227 -1.57 -5.91 2.49
C ILE A 227 -2.06 -6.73 1.28
N PRO A 228 -1.32 -7.74 0.81
CA PRO A 228 -1.83 -8.63 -0.22
C PRO A 228 -3.05 -9.39 0.30
N SER A 229 -4.10 -9.42 -0.52
CA SER A 229 -5.18 -10.39 -0.35
C SER A 229 -4.57 -11.78 -0.42
N VAL A 230 -4.84 -12.57 0.62
CA VAL A 230 -4.39 -13.95 0.74
C VAL A 230 -5.05 -14.79 -0.36
N ASP A 231 -4.25 -15.33 -1.28
CA ASP A 231 -4.70 -16.45 -2.12
C ASP A 231 -4.94 -17.68 -1.23
N ARG A 232 -6.04 -18.40 -1.48
CA ARG A 232 -6.41 -19.60 -0.69
C ARG A 232 -5.48 -20.79 -0.94
N ASN A 233 -4.84 -20.85 -2.11
CA ASN A 233 -3.97 -21.96 -2.50
C ASN A 233 -2.51 -21.77 -2.10
N SER A 234 -2.17 -20.62 -1.50
CA SER A 234 -0.82 -20.23 -1.13
C SER A 234 -0.66 -20.11 0.39
N LYS A 235 0.39 -20.72 0.95
CA LYS A 235 0.75 -20.55 2.36
C LYS A 235 1.58 -19.28 2.54
N TYR A 236 1.05 -18.32 3.30
CA TYR A 236 1.76 -17.10 3.69
C TYR A 236 2.21 -17.18 5.15
N THR A 237 3.33 -16.54 5.46
CA THR A 237 3.86 -16.38 6.82
C THR A 237 4.05 -14.89 7.11
N PHE A 238 3.57 -14.44 8.26
CA PHE A 238 3.58 -13.04 8.66
C PHE A 238 4.30 -12.87 9.99
N GLN A 239 5.16 -11.86 10.05
CA GLN A 239 5.81 -11.37 11.27
C GLN A 239 5.70 -9.84 11.26
N VAL A 240 5.48 -9.24 12.43
CA VAL A 240 5.30 -7.80 12.61
C VAL A 240 6.32 -7.29 13.63
N ARG A 241 6.85 -6.08 13.42
CA ARG A 241 7.66 -5.39 14.42
C ARG A 241 7.34 -3.90 14.46
N ALA A 242 7.48 -3.29 15.63
CA ALA A 242 7.37 -1.85 15.80
C ALA A 242 8.68 -1.17 15.36
N GLN A 243 8.55 -0.16 14.50
CA GLN A 243 9.64 0.73 14.12
C GLN A 243 9.28 2.14 14.62
N PRO A 244 9.96 2.67 15.66
CA PRO A 244 9.71 4.03 16.12
C PRO A 244 10.06 5.04 15.03
N LYS A 245 9.22 6.07 14.87
CA LYS A 245 9.56 7.24 14.05
C LYS A 245 10.64 8.06 14.74
N VAL A 246 11.58 8.58 13.95
CA VAL A 246 12.74 9.34 14.45
C VAL A 246 12.29 10.63 15.15
N GLU A 247 11.13 11.19 14.79
CA GLU A 247 10.55 12.35 15.49
C GLU A 247 10.09 12.05 16.94
N CYS A 248 9.80 10.79 17.27
CA CYS A 248 9.27 10.41 18.60
C CYS A 248 10.36 9.91 19.55
N TYR A 249 11.45 9.34 19.03
CA TYR A 249 12.53 8.78 19.84
C TYR A 249 13.82 8.67 19.04
N SER A 250 14.92 9.25 19.52
CA SER A 250 16.21 9.34 18.81
C SER A 250 17.00 8.03 18.70
N SER A 251 16.37 6.88 18.99
CA SER A 251 17.03 5.57 19.00
C SER A 251 16.75 4.80 17.71
N LYS A 252 17.78 4.18 17.13
CA LYS A 252 17.65 3.29 15.95
C LYS A 252 17.22 1.85 16.30
N PHE A 253 16.74 1.61 17.52
CA PHE A 253 16.34 0.28 17.96
C PHE A 253 14.92 -0.04 17.48
N TYR A 254 14.79 -1.11 16.71
CA TYR A 254 13.50 -1.70 16.37
C TYR A 254 13.05 -2.63 17.50
N SER A 255 11.75 -2.93 17.60
CA SER A 255 11.34 -4.05 18.44
C SER A 255 11.86 -5.36 17.84
N GLU A 256 11.92 -6.39 18.69
CA GLU A 256 11.94 -7.77 18.24
C GLU A 256 10.75 -8.05 17.30
N TRP A 257 10.92 -9.06 16.44
CA TRP A 257 9.85 -9.57 15.60
C TRP A 257 8.80 -10.32 16.42
N SER A 258 7.53 -10.22 16.02
CA SER A 258 6.47 -11.07 16.55
C SER A 258 6.71 -12.53 16.21
N GLU A 259 6.04 -13.42 16.93
CA GLU A 259 5.90 -14.82 16.50
C GLU A 259 5.39 -14.91 15.05
N GLU A 260 5.87 -15.91 14.33
CA GLU A 260 5.44 -16.18 12.97
C GLU A 260 4.04 -16.78 12.96
N LYS A 261 3.11 -16.11 12.27
CA LYS A 261 1.78 -16.66 12.01
C LYS A 261 1.65 -17.04 10.55
N SER A 262 1.30 -18.31 10.29
CA SER A 262 0.95 -18.76 8.95
C SER A 262 -0.55 -18.74 8.69
N ILE A 263 -0.92 -18.49 7.44
CA ILE A 263 -2.29 -18.54 6.93
C ILE A 263 -2.28 -19.22 5.54
N GLY A 264 -3.37 -19.90 5.20
CA GLY A 264 -3.44 -20.76 4.00
C GLY A 264 -2.94 -22.18 4.24
N GLU A 265 -3.50 -23.14 3.50
CA GLU A 265 -3.01 -24.52 3.50
C GLU A 265 -1.90 -24.67 2.48
N ASN A 266 -0.85 -25.43 2.83
CA ASN A 266 0.14 -25.85 1.84
C ASN A 266 -0.37 -27.13 1.17
N PRO A 267 -0.67 -27.15 -0.14
CA PRO A 267 -1.03 -28.37 -0.84
C PRO A 267 0.20 -29.25 -1.00
N ASN A 268 0.62 -29.92 0.08
CA ASN A 268 1.69 -30.91 0.09
C ASN A 268 1.29 -32.12 -0.77
N SER A 269 1.46 -32.00 -2.08
CA SER A 269 1.11 -33.00 -3.09
C SER A 269 1.65 -34.39 -2.75
N ALA A 270 2.83 -34.46 -2.13
CA ALA A 270 3.47 -35.69 -1.65
C ALA A 270 2.56 -36.56 -0.77
N PHE A 271 1.76 -35.98 0.15
CA PHE A 271 0.86 -36.77 1.00
C PHE A 271 -0.34 -37.32 0.22
N ASN A 272 -0.90 -36.53 -0.70
CA ASN A 272 -2.01 -36.96 -1.55
C ASN A 272 -1.57 -38.04 -2.54
N PHE A 273 -0.40 -37.89 -3.19
CA PHE A 273 0.17 -38.93 -4.05
C PHE A 273 0.48 -40.22 -3.27
N LEU A 274 1.04 -40.11 -2.05
CA LEU A 274 1.31 -41.27 -1.21
C LEU A 274 0.01 -42.03 -0.85
N LEU A 275 -1.06 -41.32 -0.49
CA LEU A 275 -2.37 -41.93 -0.23
C LEU A 275 -2.97 -42.59 -1.48
N ILE A 276 -2.93 -41.91 -2.64
CA ILE A 276 -3.45 -42.43 -3.91
C ILE A 276 -2.73 -43.72 -4.35
N VAL A 277 -1.42 -43.86 -4.08
CA VAL A 277 -0.64 -45.07 -4.42
C VAL A 277 -0.77 -46.18 -3.36
N THR A 278 -0.84 -45.83 -2.07
CA THR A 278 -0.89 -46.84 -0.99
C THR A 278 -2.25 -47.51 -0.84
N ILE A 279 -3.36 -46.81 -1.08
CA ILE A 279 -4.70 -47.40 -0.95
C ILE A 279 -4.92 -48.57 -1.94
N PRO A 280 -4.64 -48.45 -3.26
CA PRO A 280 -4.72 -49.58 -4.20
C PRO A 280 -3.77 -50.73 -3.84
N LEU A 281 -2.57 -50.43 -3.32
CA LEU A 281 -1.62 -51.45 -2.89
C LEU A 281 -2.18 -52.28 -1.72
N ILE A 282 -2.80 -51.64 -0.73
CA ILE A 282 -3.41 -52.32 0.42
C ILE A 282 -4.62 -53.17 -0.02
N VAL A 283 -5.45 -52.65 -0.93
CA VAL A 283 -6.61 -53.39 -1.47
C VAL A 283 -6.18 -54.60 -2.29
N THR A 284 -5.15 -54.48 -3.14
CA THR A 284 -4.62 -55.61 -3.92
C THR A 284 -3.99 -56.68 -3.02
N VAL A 285 -3.21 -56.30 -2.00
CA VAL A 285 -2.68 -57.25 -1.02
C VAL A 285 -3.81 -57.96 -0.25
N SER A 286 -4.81 -57.22 0.21
CA SER A 286 -5.95 -57.77 0.98
C SER A 286 -6.79 -58.76 0.16
N THR A 287 -7.05 -58.44 -1.12
CA THR A 287 -7.78 -59.34 -2.03
C THR A 287 -6.99 -60.59 -2.37
N ILE A 288 -5.66 -60.51 -2.54
CA ILE A 288 -4.80 -61.69 -2.73
C ILE A 288 -4.86 -62.59 -1.48
N ILE A 289 -4.74 -62.02 -0.27
CA ILE A 289 -4.82 -62.79 0.99
C ILE A 289 -6.18 -63.49 1.12
N LEU A 290 -7.29 -62.79 0.81
CA LEU A 290 -8.63 -63.36 0.83
C LEU A 290 -8.79 -64.50 -0.18
N LEU A 291 -8.26 -64.37 -1.40
CA LEU A 291 -8.29 -65.42 -2.41
C LEU A 291 -7.45 -66.64 -2.00
N VAL A 292 -6.31 -66.45 -1.34
CA VAL A 292 -5.50 -67.54 -0.78
C VAL A 292 -6.26 -68.25 0.35
N TYR A 293 -6.90 -67.48 1.24
CA TYR A 293 -7.73 -68.02 2.32
C TYR A 293 -8.91 -68.83 1.78
N LEU A 294 -9.65 -68.31 0.80
CA LEU A 294 -10.76 -69.01 0.15
C LEU A 294 -10.29 -70.26 -0.61
N LYS A 295 -9.12 -70.24 -1.26
CA LYS A 295 -8.52 -71.45 -1.86
C LYS A 295 -8.16 -72.50 -0.80
N ARG A 296 -7.55 -72.10 0.32
CA ARG A 296 -7.24 -73.00 1.45
C ARG A 296 -8.51 -73.59 2.07
N LEU A 297 -9.54 -72.77 2.27
CA LEU A 297 -10.84 -73.17 2.80
C LEU A 297 -11.56 -74.14 1.86
N LYS A 298 -11.51 -73.90 0.54
CA LYS A 298 -12.07 -74.81 -0.46
C LYS A 298 -11.41 -76.19 -0.44
N ILE A 299 -10.09 -76.27 -0.23
CA ILE A 299 -9.36 -77.54 -0.06
C ILE A 299 -9.76 -78.26 1.24
N LEU A 300 -10.05 -77.51 2.30
CA LEU A 300 -10.44 -78.07 3.61
C LEU A 300 -11.88 -78.63 3.63
N ILE A 301 -12.80 -77.95 2.94
CA ILE A 301 -14.24 -78.30 2.92
C ILE A 301 -14.57 -79.30 1.79
N LEU A 302 -13.85 -79.26 0.67
CA LEU A 302 -14.03 -80.17 -0.47
C LEU A 302 -12.71 -80.92 -0.70
N PRO A 303 -12.53 -82.14 -0.13
CA PRO A 303 -11.44 -83.02 -0.54
C PRO A 303 -11.56 -83.31 -2.05
N PRO A 304 -10.44 -83.62 -2.74
CA PRO A 304 -10.47 -83.90 -4.17
C PRO A 304 -11.46 -85.04 -4.46
N ILE A 305 -12.51 -84.74 -5.21
CA ILE A 305 -13.48 -85.74 -5.67
C ILE A 305 -12.68 -86.78 -6.49
N PRO A 306 -12.64 -88.06 -6.07
CA PRO A 306 -11.89 -89.07 -6.82
C PRO A 306 -12.49 -89.20 -8.22
N ASP A 307 -11.63 -89.41 -9.22
CA ASP A 307 -12.08 -89.57 -10.61
C ASP A 307 -13.19 -90.63 -10.68
N PRO A 308 -14.42 -90.28 -11.13
CA PRO A 308 -15.55 -91.20 -11.10
C PRO A 308 -15.28 -92.48 -11.90
N ARG A 309 -14.32 -92.46 -12.84
CA ARG A 309 -13.88 -93.62 -13.61
C ARG A 309 -13.24 -94.71 -12.74
N GLU A 310 -12.53 -94.35 -11.67
CA GLU A 310 -11.90 -95.31 -10.75
C GLU A 310 -12.88 -95.84 -9.68
N ILE A 311 -13.89 -95.05 -9.30
CA ILE A 311 -15.00 -95.54 -8.45
C ILE A 311 -15.88 -96.53 -9.22
N LEU A 312 -16.27 -96.20 -10.47
CA LEU A 312 -17.05 -97.09 -11.32
C LEU A 312 -16.32 -98.41 -11.62
N LYS A 313 -15.01 -98.36 -11.94
CA LYS A 313 -14.20 -99.59 -12.12
C LYS A 313 -14.17 -100.49 -10.88
N ARG A 314 -14.21 -99.94 -9.67
CA ARG A 314 -14.24 -100.74 -8.43
C ARG A 314 -15.61 -101.34 -8.12
N MET A 315 -16.71 -100.73 -8.58
CA MET A 315 -18.06 -101.28 -8.37
C MET A 315 -18.48 -102.31 -9.42
N PHE A 316 -17.82 -102.35 -10.57
CA PHE A 316 -18.12 -103.27 -11.68
C PHE A 316 -16.92 -104.16 -12.06
N GLY A 317 -16.19 -104.64 -11.05
CA GLY A 317 -15.15 -105.64 -11.25
C GLY A 317 -15.73 -107.00 -11.63
N GLU A 318 -15.18 -107.59 -12.71
CA GLU A 318 -15.40 -108.96 -13.18
C GLU A 318 -16.81 -109.33 -13.68
N GLN A 319 -17.11 -108.97 -14.94
CA GLN A 319 -17.79 -109.90 -15.84
C GLN A 319 -17.26 -109.84 -17.28
N ASN A 320 -16.31 -110.74 -17.52
CA ASN A 320 -16.00 -111.51 -18.73
C ASN A 320 -16.27 -110.99 -20.17
N GLU A 321 -15.27 -111.29 -21.01
CA GLU A 321 -15.32 -111.64 -22.45
C GLU A 321 -15.20 -110.53 -23.51
N ASP A 322 -14.15 -110.66 -24.33
CA ASP A 322 -13.98 -110.03 -25.66
C ASP A 322 -15.16 -110.42 -26.58
N PRO A 323 -15.56 -109.53 -27.51
CA PRO A 323 -15.13 -109.78 -28.89
C PRO A 323 -14.91 -108.53 -29.78
N GLN A 324 -13.72 -108.48 -30.37
CA GLN A 324 -13.40 -108.15 -31.75
C GLN A 324 -14.52 -107.72 -32.74
N TRP A 325 -14.47 -106.47 -33.22
CA TRP A 325 -14.73 -106.03 -34.62
C TRP A 325 -14.30 -104.52 -34.79
N LEU A 326 -13.45 -104.15 -35.78
CA LEU A 326 -13.79 -103.43 -37.03
C LEU A 326 -14.54 -102.08 -36.81
N VAL A 327 -14.19 -100.88 -37.34
CA VAL A 327 -13.74 -100.48 -38.70
C VAL A 327 -13.02 -99.10 -38.72
N THR A 328 -12.02 -98.98 -39.60
CA THR A 328 -11.28 -97.84 -40.21
C THR A 328 -11.52 -96.32 -39.91
N VAL A 329 -10.40 -95.56 -39.89
CA VAL A 329 -10.00 -94.40 -40.75
C VAL A 329 -11.02 -93.23 -40.91
N ILE A 330 -10.66 -91.95 -40.69
CA ILE A 330 -10.00 -91.01 -41.65
C ILE A 330 -9.28 -89.90 -40.88
N GLY A 331 -8.13 -89.42 -41.39
CA GLY A 331 -7.48 -88.19 -40.95
C GLY A 331 -7.31 -87.18 -42.09
N LEU A 332 -7.22 -85.88 -41.74
CA LEU A 332 -6.85 -84.70 -42.56
C LEU A 332 -6.36 -83.65 -41.54
N SER A 333 -5.06 -83.35 -41.40
CA SER A 333 -4.18 -82.51 -42.26
C SER A 333 -4.29 -80.99 -42.02
N SER A 334 -3.24 -80.45 -41.38
CA SER A 334 -2.55 -79.16 -41.62
C SER A 334 -3.31 -77.94 -42.19
N CYS A 335 -3.11 -76.78 -41.55
CA CYS A 335 -2.56 -75.61 -42.25
C CYS A 335 -1.78 -74.68 -41.30
N SER A 336 -0.77 -73.99 -41.84
CA SER A 336 0.11 -73.02 -41.17
C SER A 336 -0.11 -71.63 -41.77
N GLY A 337 0.12 -70.56 -41.00
CA GLY A 337 -0.05 -69.17 -41.47
C GLY A 337 0.72 -68.16 -40.60
N HIS A 338 1.38 -67.21 -41.24
CA HIS A 338 2.45 -66.39 -40.64
C HIS A 338 1.97 -65.08 -39.97
N ILE A 339 2.68 -64.73 -38.89
CA ILE A 339 3.16 -63.39 -38.48
C ILE A 339 2.62 -62.17 -39.24
N GLY A 340 2.06 -61.22 -38.49
CA GLY A 340 1.98 -59.79 -38.84
C GLY A 340 2.25 -58.93 -37.60
N GLN A 341 3.27 -58.08 -37.66
CA GLN A 341 3.70 -57.21 -36.56
C GLN A 341 3.29 -55.76 -36.86
N MET A 342 2.67 -55.06 -35.91
CA MET A 342 2.36 -53.64 -36.04
C MET A 342 2.44 -52.93 -34.68
N THR A 343 3.26 -51.89 -34.61
CA THR A 343 3.47 -50.95 -33.49
C THR A 343 3.12 -49.53 -33.93
N ILE A 344 3.09 -48.61 -32.93
CA ILE A 344 2.92 -47.12 -32.99
C ILE A 344 1.44 -46.67 -32.88
N GLU A 345 1.02 -45.80 -31.95
CA GLU A 345 1.75 -45.10 -30.87
C GLU A 345 0.93 -44.98 -29.55
N ALA A 346 1.53 -44.41 -28.50
CA ALA A 346 0.85 -43.98 -27.26
C ALA A 346 1.09 -42.47 -27.01
N GLU A 347 0.03 -41.76 -26.58
CA GLU A 347 0.07 -40.32 -26.29
C GLU A 347 -0.10 -40.08 -24.78
N SER A 348 0.95 -39.54 -24.14
CA SER A 348 0.91 -38.87 -22.82
C SER A 348 2.18 -38.04 -22.60
#